data_AF-A0A8H6WDD4-F1
#
_entry.id   AF-A0A8H6WDD4-F1
#
_cell.length_a   1.000
_cell.length_b   1.000
_cell.length_c   1.000
_cell.angle_alpha   90.00
_cell.angle_beta   90.00
_cell.angle_gamma   90.00
#
_symmetry.space_group_name_H-M   'P 1'
#
loop_
_entity.id
_entity.type
_entity.pdbx_description
1 polymer ?
#
loop_
_entity_poly.entity_id
_entity_poly.type
_entity_poly.pdbx_seq_one_letter_code
_entity_poly.pdbx_strand_id
1 'polypeptide(L)'
;MGQRHQIFIVAKVITQDLVTRYRCVGAYHHQWCYGRLPLRGARRFLDLLKQKDNANIVKAELATLNRLRTYGTDVPPDSFVYAPVPYALFLVAQAFCVDLDTSLPPGSEPNAPPLPPYSSGVSFTNGILNATMGSSHGDNNDGITVFDITTPDEPSYCHVSVGGLESEEDVESWVPLTAAQYCRAYYPDHADSQHPDEQEKDVRLVIESLREERLITLDVLAETWPDEYKVPKVPSKAAVSIDTQPNDAFPTLVELTLGPAIEHGLKTGDLDPLEDLVWHPGKGSAYPRYSAASEPVSRLWTLSSDDPRSTRDENYVANESRLGSLDKPSYPTRFLFIGFDYAPALTGLPIFSPSAVVQSLKDVLSILAGQNPHFKMTGMVSHSAFASTRSAGVPWSQRRVPCIPAATLPTESRSGRTWVFVLQWDMFGKGKYGFASRDWVEGGKPTPYDLRGFLEAMQQEGRESVPESDVGELEEILTRLDQRVERMTQQKGEDFFRSMGM
;
A
#
# COMPACT_ATOMS: atom_id res chain seq x y z
N MET A 1 17.79 16.44 -8.93
CA MET A 1 16.38 16.03 -9.16
C MET A 1 16.42 14.53 -9.41
N GLY A 2 15.48 13.77 -8.83
CA GLY A 2 15.49 12.31 -8.95
C GLY A 2 14.73 11.81 -10.16
N GLN A 3 15.08 10.61 -10.62
CA GLN A 3 14.37 9.84 -11.65
C GLN A 3 12.97 9.48 -11.15
N ARG A 4 11.96 9.64 -12.01
CA ARG A 4 10.53 9.62 -11.63
C ARG A 4 9.78 8.67 -12.52
N HIS A 5 8.94 7.86 -11.89
CA HIS A 5 8.08 6.90 -12.55
C HIS A 5 6.67 6.98 -11.97
N GLN A 6 5.68 6.86 -12.83
CA GLN A 6 4.27 6.88 -12.42
C GLN A 6 3.62 5.53 -12.71
N ILE A 7 2.69 5.18 -11.84
CA ILE A 7 1.96 3.93 -11.90
C ILE A 7 0.48 4.28 -12.04
N PHE A 8 -0.17 3.75 -13.05
CA PHE A 8 -1.59 3.96 -13.31
C PHE A 8 -2.35 2.64 -13.20
N ILE A 9 -3.54 2.71 -12.63
CA ILE A 9 -4.50 1.63 -12.55
C ILE A 9 -5.67 2.02 -13.44
N VAL A 10 -6.02 1.17 -14.40
CA VAL A 10 -7.16 1.35 -15.30
C VAL A 10 -8.16 0.22 -15.12
N ALA A 11 -9.43 0.51 -15.37
CA ALA A 11 -10.49 -0.49 -15.36
C ALA A 11 -11.64 -0.06 -16.28
N LYS A 12 -12.40 -1.04 -16.79
CA LYS A 12 -13.71 -0.78 -17.38
C LYS A 12 -14.71 -0.43 -16.27
N VAL A 13 -15.25 0.78 -16.35
CA VAL A 13 -16.24 1.28 -15.42
C VAL A 13 -17.47 1.80 -16.16
N ILE A 14 -18.62 1.73 -15.51
CA ILE A 14 -19.87 2.30 -16.02
C ILE A 14 -19.85 3.80 -15.76
N THR A 15 -19.76 4.60 -16.84
CA THR A 15 -19.80 6.05 -16.75
C THR A 15 -21.22 6.56 -16.59
N GLN A 16 -21.39 7.86 -16.34
CA GLN A 16 -22.70 8.48 -16.10
C GLN A 16 -23.73 8.27 -17.22
N ASP A 17 -23.25 8.24 -18.46
CA ASP A 17 -24.03 7.97 -19.66
C ASP A 17 -24.36 6.48 -19.82
N LEU A 18 -24.12 5.65 -18.80
CA LEU A 18 -24.37 4.21 -18.75
C LEU A 18 -23.55 3.41 -19.76
N VAL A 19 -22.53 4.03 -20.35
CA VAL A 19 -21.59 3.34 -21.23
C VAL A 19 -20.47 2.77 -20.39
N THR A 20 -20.10 1.52 -20.66
CA THR A 20 -18.91 0.94 -20.07
C THR A 20 -17.69 1.43 -20.85
N ARG A 21 -16.75 2.09 -20.17
CA ARG A 21 -15.51 2.57 -20.79
C ARG A 21 -14.30 2.32 -19.91
N TYR A 22 -13.14 2.15 -20.52
CA TYR A 22 -11.88 2.19 -19.78
C TYR A 22 -11.61 3.57 -19.20
N ARG A 23 -11.26 3.61 -17.91
CA ARG A 23 -10.87 4.83 -17.19
C ARG A 23 -9.70 4.52 -16.27
N CYS A 24 -8.85 5.52 -16.05
CA CYS A 24 -7.90 5.50 -14.95
C CYS A 24 -8.69 5.56 -13.63
N VAL A 25 -8.43 4.65 -12.70
CA VAL A 25 -9.13 4.58 -11.41
C VAL A 25 -8.18 4.76 -10.22
N GLY A 26 -6.89 4.95 -10.50
CA GLY A 26 -5.88 5.30 -9.51
C GLY A 26 -4.56 5.64 -10.18
N ALA A 27 -3.83 6.59 -9.62
CA ALA A 27 -2.50 6.95 -10.09
C ALA A 27 -1.57 7.16 -8.89
N TYR A 28 -0.32 6.71 -9.02
CA TYR A 28 0.68 6.76 -7.98
C TYR A 28 2.02 7.24 -8.53
N HIS A 29 2.70 8.08 -7.78
CA HIS A 29 4.01 8.62 -8.09
C HIS A 29 5.09 7.92 -7.25
N HIS A 30 6.16 7.50 -7.91
CA HIS A 30 7.31 6.93 -7.25
C HIS A 30 8.61 7.65 -7.64
N GLN A 31 9.38 8.08 -6.63
CA GLN A 31 10.71 8.66 -6.81
C GLN A 31 11.78 7.56 -6.79
N TRP A 32 12.78 7.66 -7.65
CA TRP A 32 13.88 6.70 -7.76
C TRP A 32 13.44 5.29 -8.14
N CYS A 33 12.44 5.18 -9.02
CA CYS A 33 11.98 3.90 -9.57
C CYS A 33 12.23 3.88 -11.08
N TYR A 34 13.28 3.21 -11.52
CA TYR A 34 13.68 3.14 -12.93
C TYR A 34 14.43 1.82 -13.19
N GLY A 35 14.73 1.53 -14.45
CA GLY A 35 15.43 0.31 -14.84
C GLY A 35 14.67 -0.96 -14.42
N ARG A 36 15.25 -1.76 -13.53
CA ARG A 36 14.63 -3.03 -13.06
C ARG A 36 13.52 -2.83 -12.02
N LEU A 37 13.48 -1.68 -11.34
CA LEU A 37 12.58 -1.47 -10.20
C LEU A 37 11.09 -1.47 -10.59
N PRO A 38 10.66 -0.82 -11.70
CA PRO A 38 9.26 -0.89 -12.14
C PRO A 38 8.79 -2.31 -12.43
N LEU A 39 9.64 -3.16 -13.02
CA LEU A 39 9.31 -4.55 -13.30
C LEU A 39 9.14 -5.36 -12.00
N ARG A 40 10.05 -5.19 -11.03
CA ARG A 40 9.91 -5.83 -9.71
C ARG A 40 8.64 -5.37 -9.00
N GLY A 41 8.34 -4.08 -9.04
CA GLY A 41 7.08 -3.52 -8.52
C GLY A 41 5.86 -4.14 -9.21
N ALA A 42 5.89 -4.26 -10.54
CA ALA A 42 4.82 -4.88 -11.32
C ALA A 42 4.61 -6.34 -10.97
N ARG A 43 5.67 -7.16 -10.90
CA ARG A 43 5.58 -8.56 -10.48
C ARG A 43 4.92 -8.70 -9.11
N ARG A 44 5.37 -7.90 -8.12
CA ARG A 44 4.82 -7.93 -6.77
C ARG A 44 3.35 -7.48 -6.74
N PHE A 45 2.99 -6.46 -7.50
CA PHE A 45 1.61 -5.98 -7.55
C PHE A 45 0.69 -7.04 -8.18
N LEU A 46 1.11 -7.68 -9.27
CA LEU A 46 0.35 -8.75 -9.92
C LEU A 46 0.18 -9.95 -8.98
N ASP A 47 1.22 -10.35 -8.24
CA ASP A 47 1.13 -11.42 -7.23
C ASP A 47 0.15 -11.08 -6.10
N LEU A 48 0.22 -9.86 -5.58
CA LEU A 48 -0.68 -9.37 -4.54
C LEU A 48 -2.12 -9.35 -5.04
N LEU A 49 -2.34 -8.84 -6.25
CA LEU A 49 -3.67 -8.70 -6.83
C LEU A 49 -4.31 -10.06 -7.13
N LYS A 50 -3.52 -11.06 -7.57
CA LYS A 50 -3.98 -12.43 -7.81
C LYS A 50 -4.33 -13.21 -6.54
N GLN A 51 -3.98 -12.71 -5.35
CA GLN A 51 -4.48 -13.31 -4.12
C GLN A 51 -5.99 -13.13 -4.03
N LYS A 52 -6.73 -14.23 -3.89
CA LYS A 52 -8.21 -14.26 -3.93
C LYS A 52 -8.87 -13.21 -3.03
N ASP A 53 -8.35 -13.05 -1.82
CA ASP A 53 -8.91 -12.11 -0.84
C ASP A 53 -8.66 -10.65 -1.26
N ASN A 54 -7.48 -10.35 -1.79
CA ASN A 54 -7.13 -9.03 -2.30
C ASN A 54 -7.98 -8.71 -3.56
N ALA A 55 -8.08 -9.65 -4.49
CA ALA A 55 -8.92 -9.53 -5.68
C ALA A 55 -10.39 -9.26 -5.34
N ASN A 56 -10.93 -9.93 -4.31
CA ASN A 56 -12.31 -9.74 -3.87
C ASN A 56 -12.57 -8.33 -3.32
N ILE A 57 -11.61 -7.77 -2.56
CA ILE A 57 -11.71 -6.38 -2.08
C ILE A 57 -11.68 -5.41 -3.27
N VAL A 58 -10.76 -5.60 -4.22
CA VAL A 58 -10.69 -4.76 -5.43
C VAL A 58 -11.97 -4.85 -6.27
N LYS A 59 -12.55 -6.05 -6.43
CA LYS A 59 -13.87 -6.22 -7.09
C LYS A 59 -14.96 -5.45 -6.37
N ALA A 60 -14.95 -5.42 -5.05
CA ALA A 60 -15.92 -4.65 -4.26
C ALA A 60 -15.75 -3.13 -4.44
N GLU A 61 -14.52 -2.63 -4.55
CA GLU A 61 -14.25 -1.23 -4.89
C GLU A 61 -14.76 -0.89 -6.29
N LEU A 62 -14.45 -1.70 -7.30
CA LEU A 62 -14.92 -1.51 -8.68
C LEU A 62 -16.46 -1.58 -8.78
N ALA A 63 -17.10 -2.51 -8.08
CA ALA A 63 -18.55 -2.59 -8.00
C ALA A 63 -19.16 -1.34 -7.35
N THR A 64 -18.52 -0.81 -6.31
CA THR A 64 -18.93 0.43 -5.65
C THR A 64 -18.81 1.61 -6.60
N LEU A 65 -17.69 1.72 -7.31
CA LEU A 65 -17.45 2.76 -8.30
C LEU A 65 -18.51 2.72 -9.42
N ASN A 66 -18.82 1.54 -9.96
CA ASN A 66 -19.85 1.34 -10.98
C ASN A 66 -21.25 1.70 -10.47
N ARG A 67 -21.56 1.42 -9.20
CA ARG A 67 -22.85 1.76 -8.58
C ARG A 67 -23.00 3.26 -8.38
N LEU A 68 -21.95 3.93 -7.92
CA LEU A 68 -21.96 5.37 -7.65
C LEU A 68 -22.01 6.20 -8.93
N ARG A 69 -21.51 5.67 -10.05
CA ARG A 69 -21.45 6.38 -11.34
C ARG A 69 -20.81 7.77 -11.20
N THR A 70 -19.85 7.89 -10.28
CA THR A 70 -19.21 9.17 -9.95
C THR A 70 -18.13 9.54 -10.96
N TYR A 71 -17.67 8.58 -11.78
CA TYR A 71 -16.60 8.81 -12.74
C TYR A 71 -17.06 9.72 -13.89
N GLY A 72 -16.41 10.88 -14.05
CA GLY A 72 -16.68 11.86 -15.11
C GLY A 72 -17.70 12.95 -14.76
N THR A 73 -18.11 13.07 -13.49
CA THR A 73 -18.80 14.31 -13.04
C THR A 73 -17.82 15.47 -12.98
N ASP A 74 -18.32 16.70 -13.06
CA ASP A 74 -17.66 17.93 -12.57
C ASP A 74 -17.50 17.83 -11.05
N VAL A 75 -16.82 16.79 -10.57
CA VAL A 75 -16.48 16.65 -9.16
C VAL A 75 -15.54 17.81 -8.87
N PRO A 76 -15.84 18.65 -7.86
CA PRO A 76 -14.91 19.66 -7.42
C PRO A 76 -13.51 19.07 -7.33
N PRO A 77 -12.46 19.76 -7.82
CA PRO A 77 -11.08 19.29 -7.73
C PRO A 77 -10.67 18.85 -6.31
N ASP A 78 -11.44 19.31 -5.32
CA ASP A 78 -11.22 19.18 -3.90
C ASP A 78 -11.98 17.99 -3.27
N SER A 79 -12.91 17.33 -3.97
CA SER A 79 -13.72 16.24 -3.41
C SER A 79 -13.37 14.87 -3.99
N PHE A 80 -12.72 14.03 -3.20
CA PHE A 80 -12.79 12.56 -3.27
C PHE A 80 -12.45 11.80 -4.60
N VAL A 81 -11.90 12.42 -5.65
CA VAL A 81 -11.51 11.70 -6.90
C VAL A 81 -10.00 11.50 -7.06
N TYR A 82 -9.21 11.67 -6.00
CA TYR A 82 -7.78 11.37 -6.10
C TYR A 82 -7.53 9.86 -6.29
N ALA A 83 -8.29 9.01 -5.60
CA ALA A 83 -8.13 7.56 -5.66
C ALA A 83 -9.49 6.84 -5.59
N PRO A 84 -10.20 6.67 -6.72
CA PRO A 84 -11.46 5.92 -6.80
C PRO A 84 -11.41 4.48 -6.27
N VAL A 85 -10.24 3.82 -6.36
CA VAL A 85 -9.98 2.48 -5.81
C VAL A 85 -8.81 2.52 -4.80
N PRO A 86 -9.03 3.08 -3.59
CA PRO A 86 -7.95 3.35 -2.64
C PRO A 86 -7.22 2.08 -2.17
N TYR A 87 -7.89 0.94 -2.06
CA TYR A 87 -7.26 -0.33 -1.70
C TYR A 87 -6.38 -0.87 -2.82
N ALA A 88 -6.85 -0.87 -4.07
CA ALA A 88 -6.01 -1.23 -5.21
C ALA A 88 -4.76 -0.33 -5.30
N LEU A 89 -4.92 0.98 -5.05
CA LEU A 89 -3.81 1.93 -5.02
C LEU A 89 -2.84 1.67 -3.85
N PHE A 90 -3.36 1.26 -2.70
CA PHE A 90 -2.53 0.85 -1.56
C PHE A 90 -1.71 -0.39 -1.87
N LEU A 91 -2.27 -1.38 -2.59
CA LEU A 91 -1.49 -2.53 -3.07
C LEU A 91 -0.37 -2.10 -4.03
N VAL A 92 -0.63 -1.15 -4.94
CA VAL A 92 0.42 -0.56 -5.80
C VAL A 92 1.52 0.08 -4.94
N ALA A 93 1.16 0.93 -4.00
CA ALA A 93 2.14 1.60 -3.14
C ALA A 93 3.01 0.59 -2.38
N GLN A 94 2.42 -0.45 -1.81
CA GLN A 94 3.17 -1.51 -1.13
C GLN A 94 4.10 -2.24 -2.09
N ALA A 95 3.61 -2.64 -3.26
CA ALA A 95 4.39 -3.38 -4.25
C ALA A 95 5.58 -2.59 -4.79
N PHE A 96 5.42 -1.29 -5.00
CA PHE A 96 6.47 -0.45 -5.58
C PHE A 96 7.42 0.15 -4.54
N CYS A 97 6.99 0.33 -3.29
CA CYS A 97 7.80 0.98 -2.26
C CYS A 97 8.47 0.01 -1.27
N VAL A 98 7.95 -1.21 -1.09
CA VAL A 98 8.39 -2.09 0.01
C VAL A 98 8.52 -3.56 -0.42
N ASP A 99 9.69 -4.13 -0.16
CA ASP A 99 9.94 -5.56 -0.20
C ASP A 99 10.69 -5.97 1.05
N LEU A 100 10.01 -6.63 1.99
CA LEU A 100 10.64 -7.13 3.22
C LEU A 100 11.12 -8.57 3.05
N ASP A 101 10.96 -9.15 1.85
CA ASP A 101 11.47 -10.48 1.59
C ASP A 101 12.99 -10.46 1.47
N THR A 102 13.63 -11.24 2.33
CA THR A 102 15.07 -11.51 2.26
C THR A 102 15.33 -12.91 1.69
N SER A 103 14.28 -13.68 1.38
CA SER A 103 14.46 -14.99 0.75
C SER A 103 14.97 -14.84 -0.68
N LEU A 104 15.72 -15.84 -1.12
CA LEU A 104 16.18 -15.93 -2.50
C LEU A 104 15.00 -16.26 -3.43
N PRO A 105 14.93 -15.63 -4.62
CA PRO A 105 13.99 -16.04 -5.65
C PRO A 105 14.10 -17.55 -5.96
N PRO A 106 12.99 -18.24 -6.27
CA PRO A 106 13.03 -19.61 -6.76
C PRO A 106 13.98 -19.73 -7.96
N GLY A 107 14.88 -20.71 -7.93
CA GLY A 107 15.90 -20.91 -8.98
C GLY A 107 17.21 -20.14 -8.76
N SER A 108 17.34 -19.39 -7.67
CA SER A 108 18.64 -18.85 -7.25
C SER A 108 19.60 -19.96 -6.84
N GLU A 109 20.89 -19.75 -7.06
CA GLU A 109 21.95 -20.65 -6.60
C GLU A 109 21.83 -20.89 -5.08
N PRO A 110 22.03 -22.13 -4.58
CA PRO A 110 21.88 -22.45 -3.15
C PRO A 110 22.71 -21.59 -2.18
N ASN A 111 23.79 -20.98 -2.68
CA ASN A 111 24.71 -20.15 -1.92
C ASN A 111 24.62 -18.66 -2.28
N ALA A 112 23.63 -18.24 -3.06
CA ALA A 112 23.46 -16.83 -3.36
C ALA A 112 23.17 -16.05 -2.07
N PRO A 113 23.71 -14.83 -1.90
CA PRO A 113 23.37 -14.00 -0.76
C PRO A 113 21.88 -13.64 -0.83
N PRO A 114 21.16 -13.61 0.32
CA PRO A 114 19.77 -13.17 0.36
C PRO A 114 19.63 -11.79 -0.27
N LEU A 115 18.50 -11.55 -0.94
CA LEU A 115 18.23 -10.22 -1.49
C LEU A 115 18.14 -9.21 -0.34
N PRO A 116 18.77 -8.02 -0.48
CA PRO A 116 18.62 -7.00 0.52
C PRO A 116 17.16 -6.54 0.54
N PRO A 117 16.58 -6.28 1.73
CA PRO A 117 15.26 -5.72 1.82
C PRO A 117 15.22 -4.38 1.09
N TYR A 118 14.09 -4.09 0.46
CA TYR A 118 13.87 -2.90 -0.33
C TYR A 118 12.85 -2.00 0.34
N SER A 119 13.21 -0.72 0.44
CA SER A 119 12.33 0.34 0.92
C SER A 119 12.69 1.62 0.18
N SER A 120 11.71 2.25 -0.45
CA SER A 120 11.88 3.47 -1.23
C SER A 120 10.57 4.25 -1.33
N GLY A 121 10.61 5.36 -2.06
CA GLY A 121 9.42 6.18 -2.33
C GLY A 121 9.07 7.15 -1.21
N VAL A 122 7.84 7.66 -1.29
CA VAL A 122 7.27 8.63 -0.35
C VAL A 122 6.19 7.95 0.52
N SER A 123 5.59 8.68 1.46
CA SER A 123 4.41 8.17 2.17
C SER A 123 3.28 7.87 1.19
N PHE A 124 2.38 6.95 1.55
CA PHE A 124 1.24 6.57 0.72
C PHE A 124 0.51 7.80 0.17
N THR A 125 0.14 8.72 1.06
CA THR A 125 -0.62 9.93 0.76
C THR A 125 0.11 10.88 -0.19
N ASN A 126 1.43 11.02 -0.04
CA ASN A 126 2.24 11.90 -0.89
C ASN A 126 2.51 11.30 -2.27
N GLY A 127 2.34 9.98 -2.42
CA GLY A 127 2.47 9.31 -3.70
C GLY A 127 1.19 9.34 -4.54
N ILE A 128 0.01 9.58 -3.95
CA ILE A 128 -1.25 9.58 -4.70
C ILE A 128 -1.29 10.72 -5.72
N LEU A 129 -1.59 10.38 -6.96
CA LEU A 129 -1.86 11.31 -8.05
C LEU A 129 -3.36 11.31 -8.39
N ASN A 130 -3.83 12.35 -9.07
CA ASN A 130 -5.24 12.43 -9.47
C ASN A 130 -5.55 11.39 -10.56
N ALA A 131 -6.49 10.47 -10.31
CA ALA A 131 -6.91 9.47 -11.29
C ALA A 131 -7.44 10.07 -12.62
N THR A 132 -7.95 11.31 -12.61
CA THR A 132 -8.46 11.98 -13.83
C THR A 132 -7.36 12.67 -14.65
N MET A 133 -6.09 12.60 -14.24
CA MET A 133 -5.00 13.19 -15.02
C MET A 133 -4.70 12.40 -16.29
N GLY A 134 -4.15 13.09 -17.29
CA GLY A 134 -3.54 12.45 -18.45
C GLY A 134 -2.29 11.66 -18.07
N SER A 135 -1.96 10.63 -18.83
CA SER A 135 -0.81 9.75 -18.56
C SER A 135 0.53 10.49 -18.66
N SER A 136 0.58 11.63 -19.35
CA SER A 136 1.77 12.50 -19.45
C SER A 136 1.68 13.80 -18.64
N HIS A 137 0.64 13.98 -17.82
CA HIS A 137 0.43 15.24 -17.09
C HIS A 137 1.35 15.37 -15.87
N GLY A 138 1.95 14.29 -15.40
CA GLY A 138 2.85 14.35 -14.25
C GLY A 138 4.31 14.47 -14.66
N ASP A 139 5.15 14.84 -13.70
CA ASP A 139 6.59 14.93 -13.87
C ASP A 139 7.18 13.51 -13.93
N ASN A 140 7.51 13.05 -15.14
CA ASN A 140 7.92 11.68 -15.42
C ASN A 140 9.12 11.65 -16.38
N ASN A 141 10.17 10.93 -15.99
CA ASN A 141 11.42 10.84 -16.74
C ASN A 141 11.72 9.39 -17.18
N ASP A 142 11.06 8.41 -16.56
CA ASP A 142 11.39 6.99 -16.69
C ASP A 142 10.19 6.15 -17.15
N GLY A 143 9.29 6.77 -17.93
CA GLY A 143 8.08 6.12 -18.41
C GLY A 143 7.08 5.81 -17.30
N ILE A 144 6.01 5.10 -17.63
CA ILE A 144 4.93 4.76 -16.71
C ILE A 144 4.68 3.26 -16.74
N THR A 145 4.10 2.74 -15.67
CA THR A 145 3.55 1.38 -15.63
C THR A 145 2.03 1.48 -15.53
N VAL A 146 1.31 0.76 -16.38
CA VAL A 146 -0.16 0.75 -16.39
C VAL A 146 -0.65 -0.66 -16.07
N PHE A 147 -1.63 -0.78 -15.20
CA PHE A 147 -2.30 -2.04 -14.85
C PHE A 147 -3.78 -1.98 -15.21
N ASP A 148 -4.27 -2.98 -15.94
CA ASP A 148 -5.71 -3.19 -16.14
C ASP A 148 -6.22 -4.17 -15.08
N ILE A 149 -7.05 -3.66 -14.18
CA ILE A 149 -7.65 -4.41 -13.07
C ILE A 149 -9.13 -4.70 -13.30
N THR A 150 -9.64 -4.56 -14.53
CA THR A 150 -11.05 -4.86 -14.87
C THR A 150 -11.46 -6.24 -14.37
N THR A 151 -10.54 -7.21 -14.45
CA THR A 151 -10.69 -8.55 -13.88
C THR A 151 -9.53 -8.80 -12.91
N PRO A 152 -9.66 -8.49 -11.60
CA PRO A 152 -8.53 -8.53 -10.66
C PRO A 152 -7.82 -9.89 -10.54
N ASP A 153 -8.49 -11.02 -10.79
CA ASP A 153 -7.83 -12.33 -10.75
C ASP A 153 -6.97 -12.61 -12.00
N GLU A 154 -7.22 -11.87 -13.07
CA GLU A 154 -6.50 -11.99 -14.34
C GLU A 154 -6.10 -10.60 -14.86
N PRO A 155 -5.22 -9.90 -14.12
CA PRO A 155 -4.80 -8.56 -14.51
C PRO A 155 -3.93 -8.57 -15.75
N SER A 156 -3.86 -7.44 -16.44
CA SER A 156 -2.85 -7.16 -17.46
C SER A 156 -2.03 -5.95 -17.11
N TYR A 157 -0.84 -5.83 -17.70
CA TYR A 157 0.03 -4.69 -17.47
C TYR A 157 0.76 -4.26 -18.75
N CYS A 158 1.33 -3.06 -18.76
CA CYS A 158 2.40 -2.70 -19.70
C CYS A 158 3.26 -1.59 -19.11
N HIS A 159 4.43 -1.37 -19.69
CA HIS A 159 5.17 -0.12 -19.51
C HIS A 159 4.90 0.80 -20.70
N VAL A 160 5.08 2.11 -20.55
CA VAL A 160 4.98 3.07 -21.66
C VAL A 160 6.06 4.13 -21.50
N SER A 161 6.80 4.41 -22.58
CA SER A 161 7.64 5.59 -22.65
C SER A 161 6.79 6.81 -23.01
N VAL A 162 6.44 7.62 -22.00
CA VAL A 162 5.72 8.89 -22.18
C VAL A 162 6.74 10.02 -22.07
N GLY A 163 7.04 10.67 -23.20
CA GLY A 163 8.05 11.73 -23.24
C GLY A 163 9.51 11.24 -23.28
N GLY A 164 9.75 9.94 -23.50
CA GLY A 164 11.08 9.33 -23.50
C GLY A 164 11.39 8.55 -22.22
N LEU A 165 12.51 7.83 -22.24
CA LEU A 165 13.11 7.21 -21.05
C LEU A 165 14.52 7.81 -20.88
N GLU A 166 14.92 8.13 -19.66
CA GLU A 166 16.34 8.43 -19.35
C GLU A 166 17.17 7.14 -19.32
N SER A 167 17.22 6.44 -20.46
CA SER A 167 17.86 5.13 -20.65
C SER A 167 18.97 5.17 -21.70
N GLU A 168 19.67 4.05 -21.89
CA GLU A 168 20.80 3.95 -22.83
C GLU A 168 20.34 3.84 -24.30
N GLU A 169 19.24 3.13 -24.52
CA GLU A 169 18.60 2.98 -25.83
C GLU A 169 17.23 3.64 -25.86
N ASP A 170 16.86 4.15 -27.04
CA ASP A 170 15.53 4.69 -27.31
C ASP A 170 14.51 3.55 -27.52
N VAL A 171 13.30 3.77 -27.02
CA VAL A 171 12.15 2.90 -27.28
C VAL A 171 11.03 3.70 -27.94
N GLU A 172 10.14 2.99 -28.64
CA GLU A 172 8.97 3.62 -29.24
C GLU A 172 8.11 4.28 -28.14
N SER A 173 7.87 5.58 -28.29
CA SER A 173 7.05 6.35 -27.35
C SER A 173 5.57 6.11 -27.60
N TRP A 174 4.75 6.24 -26.55
CA TRP A 174 3.28 6.16 -26.64
C TRP A 174 2.72 4.83 -27.13
N VAL A 175 3.47 3.74 -26.95
CA VAL A 175 3.00 2.37 -27.21
C VAL A 175 3.22 1.49 -25.98
N PRO A 176 2.37 0.46 -25.77
CA PRO A 176 2.63 -0.56 -24.75
C PRO A 176 3.97 -1.26 -25.01
N LEU A 177 4.83 -1.27 -24.00
CA LEU A 177 6.11 -1.96 -23.97
C LEU A 177 6.02 -3.19 -23.08
N THR A 178 6.63 -4.28 -23.53
CA THR A 178 6.91 -5.47 -22.72
C THR A 178 7.95 -5.17 -21.63
N ALA A 179 8.05 -6.05 -20.63
CA ALA A 179 9.15 -6.01 -19.65
C ALA A 179 10.53 -6.01 -20.34
N ALA A 180 10.71 -6.82 -21.38
CA ALA A 180 11.97 -6.90 -22.12
C ALA A 180 12.31 -5.58 -22.81
N GLN A 181 11.37 -4.99 -23.54
CA GLN A 181 11.58 -3.71 -24.24
C GLN A 181 11.92 -2.58 -23.27
N TYR A 182 11.17 -2.45 -22.17
CA TYR A 182 11.44 -1.42 -21.16
C TYR A 182 12.80 -1.62 -20.47
N CYS A 183 13.07 -2.85 -19.99
CA CYS A 183 14.27 -3.09 -19.21
C CYS A 183 15.55 -3.08 -20.07
N ARG A 184 15.48 -3.55 -21.33
CA ARG A 184 16.63 -3.51 -22.25
C ARG A 184 16.98 -2.10 -22.71
N ALA A 185 16.03 -1.17 -22.69
CA ALA A 185 16.35 0.23 -22.90
C ALA A 185 17.40 0.75 -21.90
N TYR A 186 17.32 0.32 -20.64
CA TYR A 186 18.27 0.70 -19.58
C TYR A 186 19.50 -0.21 -19.51
N TYR A 187 19.37 -1.47 -19.93
CA TYR A 187 20.42 -2.48 -19.83
C TYR A 187 20.52 -3.26 -21.15
N PRO A 188 21.11 -2.64 -22.19
CA PRO A 188 21.27 -3.26 -23.49
C PRO A 188 22.02 -4.59 -23.40
N ASP A 189 21.72 -5.52 -24.32
CA ASP A 189 22.42 -6.80 -24.36
C ASP A 189 23.81 -6.60 -24.98
N HIS A 190 24.81 -6.35 -24.14
CA HIS A 190 26.20 -6.29 -24.58
C HIS A 190 26.74 -7.72 -24.73
N ALA A 191 26.46 -8.34 -25.88
CA ALA A 191 26.88 -9.71 -26.22
C ALA A 191 28.39 -9.98 -26.07
N ASP A 192 29.22 -8.94 -25.93
CA ASP A 192 30.68 -9.03 -25.81
C ASP A 192 31.21 -9.11 -24.37
N SER A 193 30.36 -9.08 -23.33
CA SER A 193 30.83 -9.29 -21.96
C SER A 193 31.09 -10.78 -21.71
N GLN A 194 32.37 -11.18 -21.69
CA GLN A 194 32.78 -12.59 -21.49
C GLN A 194 32.35 -13.19 -20.13
N HIS A 195 31.80 -12.37 -19.24
CA HIS A 195 31.10 -12.79 -18.05
C HIS A 195 29.70 -12.15 -18.07
N PRO A 196 28.61 -12.93 -17.91
CA PRO A 196 27.33 -12.34 -17.58
C PRO A 196 27.47 -11.78 -16.16
N ASP A 197 27.70 -10.48 -16.08
CA ASP A 197 27.74 -9.76 -14.82
C ASP A 197 26.48 -10.11 -14.01
N GLU A 198 26.58 -10.13 -12.69
CA GLU A 198 25.44 -10.43 -11.80
C GLU A 198 24.20 -9.57 -12.14
N GLN A 199 24.44 -8.37 -12.69
CA GLN A 199 23.45 -7.47 -13.25
C GLN A 199 22.64 -8.11 -14.40
N GLU A 200 23.28 -8.73 -15.39
CA GLU A 200 22.60 -9.34 -16.54
C GLU A 200 21.73 -10.53 -16.13
N LYS A 201 22.21 -11.34 -15.17
CA LYS A 201 21.41 -12.43 -14.59
C LYS A 201 20.14 -11.88 -13.97
N ASP A 202 20.26 -10.82 -13.17
CA ASP A 202 19.10 -10.20 -12.54
C ASP A 202 18.16 -9.51 -13.54
N VAL A 203 18.67 -8.87 -14.59
CA VAL A 203 17.87 -8.32 -15.70
C VAL A 203 17.03 -9.42 -16.34
N ARG A 204 17.65 -10.56 -16.69
CA ARG A 204 16.94 -11.72 -17.28
C ARG A 204 15.88 -12.29 -16.34
N LEU A 205 16.22 -12.47 -15.06
CA LEU A 205 15.27 -13.01 -14.07
C LEU A 205 14.02 -12.12 -13.95
N VAL A 206 14.21 -10.81 -13.88
CA VAL A 206 13.10 -9.85 -13.74
C VAL A 206 12.26 -9.78 -15.02
N ILE A 207 12.88 -9.80 -16.21
CA ILE A 207 12.15 -9.88 -17.49
C ILE A 207 11.33 -11.17 -17.58
N GLU A 208 11.95 -12.33 -17.29
CA GLU A 208 11.29 -13.63 -17.41
C GLU A 208 10.11 -13.74 -16.42
N SER A 209 10.22 -13.13 -15.24
CA SER A 209 9.15 -13.14 -14.22
C SER A 209 7.83 -12.51 -14.69
N LEU A 210 7.85 -11.72 -15.76
CA LEU A 210 6.68 -11.05 -16.33
C LEU A 210 6.34 -11.52 -17.75
N ARG A 211 7.10 -12.45 -18.32
CA ARG A 211 6.97 -12.87 -19.72
C ARG A 211 5.59 -13.44 -20.06
N GLU A 212 5.04 -14.22 -19.13
CA GLU A 212 3.75 -14.89 -19.29
C GLU A 212 2.56 -14.04 -18.84
N GLU A 213 2.80 -12.80 -18.40
CA GLU A 213 1.74 -11.90 -17.97
C GLU A 213 1.08 -11.21 -19.17
N ARG A 214 -0.25 -11.01 -19.08
CA ARG A 214 -1.02 -10.42 -20.17
C ARG A 214 -0.62 -8.95 -20.36
N LEU A 215 -0.37 -8.57 -21.61
CA LEU A 215 -0.06 -7.19 -21.96
C LEU A 215 -1.32 -6.37 -22.25
N ILE A 216 -1.33 -5.13 -21.77
CA ILE A 216 -2.33 -4.12 -22.16
C ILE A 216 -2.09 -3.74 -23.63
N THR A 217 -3.17 -3.58 -24.38
CA THR A 217 -3.14 -3.23 -25.79
C THR A 217 -3.28 -1.71 -25.99
N LEU A 218 -2.87 -1.21 -27.17
CA LEU A 218 -2.93 0.22 -27.48
C LEU A 218 -4.37 0.76 -27.49
N ASP A 219 -5.36 -0.05 -27.84
CA ASP A 219 -6.78 0.32 -27.78
C ASP A 219 -7.26 0.59 -26.35
N VAL A 220 -6.80 -0.16 -25.35
CA VAL A 220 -7.12 0.10 -23.94
C VAL A 220 -6.55 1.46 -23.51
N LEU A 221 -5.30 1.77 -23.89
CA LEU A 221 -4.68 3.06 -23.58
C LEU A 221 -5.40 4.21 -24.30
N ALA A 222 -5.76 4.04 -25.57
CA ALA A 222 -6.51 5.05 -26.35
C ALA A 222 -7.95 5.24 -25.89
N GLU A 223 -8.60 4.21 -25.37
CA GLU A 223 -9.92 4.35 -24.76
C GLU A 223 -9.84 5.07 -23.40
N THR A 224 -8.75 4.83 -22.65
CA THR A 224 -8.50 5.46 -21.35
C THR A 224 -8.13 6.94 -21.50
N TRP A 225 -7.20 7.26 -22.40
CA TRP A 225 -6.66 8.61 -22.66
C TRP A 225 -6.70 8.94 -24.16
N PRO A 226 -7.89 9.28 -24.71
CA PRO A 226 -8.10 9.42 -26.15
C PRO A 226 -7.35 10.60 -26.79
N ASP A 227 -7.01 11.62 -26.01
CA ASP A 227 -6.27 12.79 -26.51
C ASP A 227 -4.75 12.52 -26.62
N GLU A 228 -4.26 11.49 -25.93
CA GLU A 228 -2.84 11.15 -25.84
C GLU A 228 -2.48 9.99 -26.79
N TYR A 229 -3.26 8.91 -26.78
CA TYR A 229 -2.97 7.70 -27.56
C TYR A 229 -3.87 7.62 -28.80
N LYS A 230 -3.26 7.38 -29.95
CA LYS A 230 -3.97 7.27 -31.24
C LYS A 230 -3.85 5.86 -31.77
N VAL A 231 -4.98 5.16 -31.88
CA VAL A 231 -5.03 3.89 -32.62
C VAL A 231 -4.96 4.22 -34.12
N PRO A 232 -4.05 3.62 -34.89
CA PRO A 232 -4.08 3.72 -36.34
C PRO A 232 -5.47 3.32 -36.84
N LYS A 233 -6.10 4.16 -37.66
CA LYS A 233 -7.42 3.87 -38.22
C LYS A 233 -7.34 2.64 -39.13
N VAL A 234 -7.48 1.45 -38.56
CA VAL A 234 -7.72 0.23 -39.33
C VAL A 234 -9.15 0.35 -39.88
N PRO A 235 -9.38 0.21 -41.20
CA PRO A 235 -10.73 0.27 -41.75
C PRO A 235 -11.59 -0.80 -41.08
N SER A 236 -12.52 -0.35 -40.25
CA SER A 236 -13.39 -1.19 -39.42
C SER A 236 -14.20 -2.14 -40.31
N LYS A 237 -13.99 -3.45 -40.15
CA LYS A 237 -15.01 -4.43 -40.49
C LYS A 237 -16.12 -4.29 -39.46
N ALA A 238 -17.33 -4.06 -39.93
CA ALA A 238 -18.53 -3.74 -39.14
C ALA A 238 -18.61 -4.52 -37.81
N ALA A 239 -18.65 -3.77 -36.71
CA ALA A 239 -18.80 -4.32 -35.37
C ALA A 239 -20.20 -4.94 -35.18
N VAL A 240 -20.24 -6.16 -34.65
CA VAL A 240 -21.46 -6.84 -34.20
C VAL A 240 -21.80 -6.31 -32.81
N SER A 241 -22.93 -5.63 -32.66
CA SER A 241 -23.44 -5.19 -31.35
C SER A 241 -23.95 -6.39 -30.58
N ILE A 242 -23.34 -6.71 -29.44
CA ILE A 242 -23.89 -7.68 -28.48
C ILE A 242 -24.68 -6.86 -27.44
N ASP A 243 -26.00 -7.02 -27.50
CA ASP A 243 -26.96 -6.41 -26.59
C ASP A 243 -27.00 -7.23 -25.29
N THR A 244 -26.43 -6.69 -24.21
CA THR A 244 -26.50 -7.30 -22.88
C THR A 244 -27.43 -6.45 -22.02
N GLN A 245 -28.68 -6.88 -21.88
CA GLN A 245 -29.66 -6.30 -20.97
C GLN A 245 -29.33 -6.69 -19.51
N PRO A 246 -29.36 -5.76 -18.54
CA PRO A 246 -29.26 -6.09 -17.13
C PRO A 246 -30.63 -6.54 -16.60
N ASN A 247 -30.69 -7.76 -16.03
CA ASN A 247 -31.86 -8.22 -15.30
C ASN A 247 -31.88 -7.56 -13.90
N ASP A 248 -32.86 -6.69 -13.67
CA ASP A 248 -33.19 -6.12 -12.36
C ASP A 248 -34.21 -6.99 -11.58
N ALA A 249 -34.03 -6.98 -10.25
CA ALA A 249 -35.03 -7.21 -9.19
C ALA A 249 -35.40 -8.64 -8.74
N PHE A 250 -34.47 -9.30 -8.01
CA PHE A 250 -34.83 -10.12 -6.85
C PHE A 250 -33.87 -9.79 -5.69
N PRO A 251 -34.34 -9.63 -4.43
CA PRO A 251 -33.44 -9.51 -3.28
C PRO A 251 -32.60 -10.78 -3.20
N THR A 252 -31.29 -10.60 -3.04
CA THR A 252 -30.38 -11.75 -3.04
C THR A 252 -30.66 -12.61 -1.82
N LEU A 253 -30.50 -13.94 -1.93
CA LEU A 253 -30.68 -14.87 -0.80
C LEU A 253 -29.89 -14.42 0.45
N VAL A 254 -28.75 -13.77 0.21
CA VAL A 254 -27.90 -13.12 1.19
C VAL A 254 -28.65 -12.05 2.01
N GLU A 255 -29.37 -11.14 1.36
CA GLU A 255 -30.12 -10.07 2.05
C GLU A 255 -31.23 -10.64 2.96
N LEU A 256 -31.81 -11.79 2.60
CA LEU A 256 -32.82 -12.48 3.42
C LEU A 256 -32.23 -13.22 4.63
N THR A 257 -30.96 -13.64 4.55
CA THR A 257 -30.30 -14.45 5.60
C THR A 257 -29.43 -13.65 6.57
N LEU A 258 -28.92 -12.48 6.16
CA LEU A 258 -27.98 -11.70 6.96
C LEU A 258 -28.61 -11.11 8.24
N GLY A 259 -29.83 -10.59 8.15
CA GLY A 259 -30.55 -10.03 9.30
C GLY A 259 -30.74 -11.05 10.44
N PRO A 260 -31.34 -12.23 10.16
CA PRO A 260 -31.49 -13.29 11.16
C PRO A 260 -30.17 -13.80 11.75
N ALA A 261 -29.10 -13.86 10.96
CA ALA A 261 -27.78 -14.31 11.42
C ALA A 261 -27.14 -13.32 12.41
N ILE A 262 -27.23 -12.00 12.12
CA ILE A 262 -26.75 -10.95 13.04
C ILE A 262 -27.57 -10.97 14.34
N GLU A 263 -28.89 -11.08 14.24
CA GLU A 263 -29.76 -11.11 15.42
C GLU A 263 -29.52 -12.36 16.28
N HIS A 264 -29.23 -13.50 15.66
CA HIS A 264 -28.86 -14.73 16.36
C HIS A 264 -27.50 -14.59 17.06
N GLY A 265 -26.45 -14.12 16.37
CA GLY A 265 -25.12 -13.96 16.95
C GLY A 265 -25.11 -12.98 18.13
N LEU A 266 -25.88 -11.89 18.05
CA LEU A 266 -26.08 -10.96 19.16
C LEU A 266 -26.81 -11.58 20.35
N LYS A 267 -27.76 -12.50 20.11
CA LYS A 267 -28.50 -13.20 21.18
C LYS A 267 -27.68 -14.30 21.85
N THR A 268 -26.78 -14.97 21.11
CA THR A 268 -26.02 -16.11 21.63
C THR A 268 -24.58 -15.80 22.02
N GLY A 269 -24.05 -14.63 21.63
CA GLY A 269 -22.66 -14.25 21.88
C GLY A 269 -21.64 -15.01 21.03
N ASP A 270 -22.10 -15.74 20.01
CA ASP A 270 -21.29 -16.49 19.06
C ASP A 270 -21.24 -15.71 17.74
N LEU A 271 -20.07 -15.12 17.45
CA LEU A 271 -19.83 -14.26 16.28
C LEU A 271 -18.97 -14.94 15.22
N ASP A 272 -18.45 -16.15 15.48
CA ASP A 272 -17.58 -16.88 14.55
C ASP A 272 -18.25 -17.07 13.17
N PRO A 273 -19.56 -17.39 13.06
CA PRO A 273 -20.25 -17.48 11.77
C PRO A 273 -20.45 -16.14 11.05
N LEU A 274 -20.39 -15.01 11.79
CA LEU A 274 -20.51 -13.67 11.23
C LEU A 274 -19.19 -13.18 10.66
N GLU A 275 -18.06 -13.57 11.27
CA GLU A 275 -16.74 -13.29 10.70
C GLU A 275 -16.62 -13.90 9.30
N ASP A 276 -16.98 -15.17 9.12
CA ASP A 276 -17.02 -15.82 7.80
C ASP A 276 -17.97 -15.12 6.80
N LEU A 277 -19.06 -14.52 7.31
CA LEU A 277 -20.05 -13.83 6.48
C LEU A 277 -19.60 -12.44 6.01
N VAL A 278 -18.82 -11.72 6.82
CA VAL A 278 -18.26 -10.39 6.50
C VAL A 278 -17.32 -10.46 5.30
N TRP A 279 -16.65 -11.60 5.10
CA TRP A 279 -15.67 -11.78 4.03
C TRP A 279 -16.24 -12.27 2.70
N HIS A 280 -17.56 -12.49 2.59
CA HIS A 280 -18.19 -12.89 1.33
C HIS A 280 -18.49 -11.67 0.41
N PRO A 281 -18.09 -11.70 -0.87
CA PRO A 281 -18.32 -10.60 -1.80
C PRO A 281 -19.82 -10.34 -2.01
N GLY A 282 -20.23 -9.08 -1.84
CA GLY A 282 -21.63 -8.63 -1.94
C GLY A 282 -22.37 -8.40 -0.61
N LYS A 283 -21.77 -8.73 0.55
CA LYS A 283 -22.44 -8.63 1.87
C LYS A 283 -22.18 -7.33 2.64
N GLY A 284 -21.15 -6.56 2.29
CA GLY A 284 -20.76 -5.34 3.00
C GLY A 284 -21.72 -4.13 2.84
N SER A 285 -22.58 -4.13 1.81
CA SER A 285 -23.48 -3.01 1.51
C SER A 285 -24.78 -2.98 2.35
N ALA A 286 -25.10 -4.06 3.07
CA ALA A 286 -26.34 -4.19 3.84
C ALA A 286 -26.27 -3.61 5.28
N TYR A 287 -25.06 -3.31 5.77
CA TYR A 287 -24.82 -2.82 7.13
C TYR A 287 -25.39 -1.42 7.47
N PRO A 288 -25.41 -0.42 6.56
CA PRO A 288 -25.85 0.94 6.91
C PRO A 288 -27.35 1.07 7.24
N ARG A 289 -28.18 0.07 6.89
CA ARG A 289 -29.64 0.16 7.09
C ARG A 289 -30.10 -0.02 8.54
N TYR A 290 -29.23 -0.47 9.45
CA TYR A 290 -29.61 -0.75 10.84
C TYR A 290 -29.07 0.26 11.88
N SER A 291 -28.29 1.28 11.48
CA SER A 291 -27.68 2.24 12.44
C SER A 291 -28.26 3.66 12.41
N ALA A 292 -29.32 3.93 11.63
CA ALA A 292 -29.89 5.27 11.52
C ALA A 292 -30.88 5.57 12.66
N ALA A 293 -30.35 5.95 13.83
CA ALA A 293 -31.07 6.66 14.88
C ALA A 293 -30.14 7.69 15.55
N SER A 294 -29.79 8.78 14.86
CA SER A 294 -29.55 10.11 15.45
C SER A 294 -29.24 11.17 14.36
N GLU A 295 -29.82 12.36 14.52
CA GLU A 295 -29.74 13.53 13.62
C GLU A 295 -28.40 14.30 13.68
N PRO A 296 -28.10 15.19 12.70
CA PRO A 296 -26.78 15.81 12.54
C PRO A 296 -26.67 17.21 13.17
N VAL A 297 -25.50 17.53 13.71
CA VAL A 297 -25.14 18.91 14.12
C VAL A 297 -24.00 19.43 13.23
N SER A 298 -24.32 20.44 12.43
CA SER A 298 -23.37 21.26 11.67
C SER A 298 -23.07 22.57 12.42
N ARG A 299 -21.78 22.93 12.56
CA ARG A 299 -21.14 24.27 12.42
C ARG A 299 -19.97 24.52 13.39
N LEU A 300 -19.06 25.40 12.92
CA LEU A 300 -17.86 26.05 13.51
C LEU A 300 -16.56 25.42 12.99
N TRP A 301 -15.68 26.13 12.28
CA TRP A 301 -15.05 27.40 12.68
C TRP A 301 -14.66 28.33 11.51
N THR A 302 -14.71 29.63 11.77
CA THR A 302 -13.95 30.71 11.11
C THR A 302 -12.94 31.27 12.11
N LEU A 303 -11.67 31.44 11.69
CA LEU A 303 -10.67 32.44 12.14
C LEU A 303 -9.37 32.16 11.35
N SER A 304 -9.05 32.97 10.34
CA SER A 304 -8.18 34.16 10.40
C SER A 304 -6.70 33.83 10.23
N SER A 305 -6.19 33.99 9.01
CA SER A 305 -4.76 34.01 8.69
C SER A 305 -4.45 35.30 7.91
N ASP A 306 -3.84 36.27 8.59
CA ASP A 306 -3.12 37.38 7.97
C ASP A 306 -1.63 37.22 8.31
N ASP A 307 -0.83 36.75 7.35
CA ASP A 307 0.53 37.25 7.08
C ASP A 307 1.05 36.69 5.74
N PRO A 308 1.28 37.53 4.71
CA PRO A 308 1.87 37.09 3.45
C PRO A 308 3.36 37.42 3.44
N ARG A 309 4.22 36.40 3.54
CA ARG A 309 5.57 36.36 2.93
C ARG A 309 6.34 35.07 3.26
N SER A 310 6.24 34.05 2.39
CA SER A 310 7.35 33.14 2.04
C SER A 310 6.93 32.20 0.91
N THR A 311 7.33 32.50 -0.32
CA THR A 311 7.07 31.66 -1.49
C THR A 311 8.13 30.56 -1.64
N ARG A 312 7.66 29.34 -1.97
CA ARG A 312 8.38 28.07 -2.24
C ARG A 312 8.61 27.17 -1.03
N ASP A 313 7.53 26.52 -0.59
CA ASP A 313 7.47 25.12 -0.07
C ASP A 313 6.06 24.74 0.43
N GLU A 314 5.07 25.61 0.31
CA GLU A 314 3.70 25.41 0.84
C GLU A 314 2.88 24.29 0.19
N ASN A 315 3.27 23.76 -0.98
CA ASN A 315 2.52 22.67 -1.62
C ASN A 315 2.69 21.30 -0.92
N TYR A 316 3.73 21.13 -0.10
CA TYR A 316 4.00 19.84 0.56
C TYR A 316 3.19 19.65 1.86
N VAL A 317 2.91 20.72 2.60
CA VAL A 317 2.15 20.66 3.87
C VAL A 317 0.63 20.78 3.62
N ALA A 318 0.21 21.43 2.53
CA ALA A 318 -1.20 21.58 2.20
C ALA A 318 -1.92 20.26 1.87
N ASN A 319 -1.20 19.23 1.39
CA ASN A 319 -1.82 17.96 0.99
C ASN A 319 -2.30 17.09 2.17
N GLU A 320 -1.62 17.11 3.33
CA GLU A 320 -2.09 16.35 4.51
C GLU A 320 -3.43 16.87 5.04
N SER A 321 -3.68 18.18 4.94
CA SER A 321 -4.97 18.77 5.35
C SER A 321 -6.14 18.45 4.42
N ARG A 322 -5.86 18.18 3.13
CA ARG A 322 -6.88 17.92 2.09
C ARG A 322 -7.38 16.47 2.09
N LEU A 323 -6.53 15.53 2.49
CA LEU A 323 -6.91 14.14 2.77
C LEU A 323 -7.63 13.98 4.12
N GLY A 324 -7.77 15.03 4.93
CA GLY A 324 -8.62 15.05 6.13
C GLY A 324 -10.12 14.80 5.87
N SER A 325 -10.53 14.64 4.61
CA SER A 325 -11.86 14.20 4.18
C SER A 325 -11.97 12.72 3.82
N LEU A 326 -10.87 11.94 3.82
CA LEU A 326 -10.99 10.51 4.07
C LEU A 326 -11.45 10.40 5.51
N ASP A 327 -12.75 10.16 5.68
CA ASP A 327 -13.46 10.17 6.95
C ASP A 327 -12.58 9.63 8.08
N LYS A 328 -12.54 10.36 9.22
CA LYS A 328 -11.96 9.88 10.47
C LYS A 328 -12.30 8.38 10.58
N PRO A 329 -11.31 7.50 10.83
CA PRO A 329 -11.56 6.07 10.80
C PRO A 329 -12.79 5.78 11.67
N SER A 330 -13.79 5.13 11.07
CA SER A 330 -15.07 4.84 11.73
C SER A 330 -14.91 3.95 12.97
N TYR A 331 -13.71 3.39 13.14
CA TYR A 331 -13.31 2.54 14.25
C TYR A 331 -12.11 3.15 15.00
N PRO A 332 -12.09 3.05 16.34
CA PRO A 332 -10.97 3.54 17.14
C PRO A 332 -9.70 2.72 16.87
N THR A 333 -8.56 3.38 16.72
CA THR A 333 -7.24 2.73 16.66
C THR A 333 -6.98 1.96 17.96
N ARG A 334 -6.78 0.65 17.86
CA ARG A 334 -6.53 -0.25 18.99
C ARG A 334 -5.07 -0.58 19.17
N PHE A 335 -4.29 -0.56 18.09
CA PHE A 335 -2.83 -0.68 18.14
C PHE A 335 -2.19 0.41 17.29
N LEU A 336 -1.11 1.01 17.79
CA LEU A 336 -0.36 2.05 17.11
C LEU A 336 1.13 1.69 17.11
N PHE A 337 1.71 1.56 15.93
CA PHE A 337 3.15 1.55 15.75
C PHE A 337 3.65 2.99 15.55
N ILE A 338 4.71 3.35 16.26
CA ILE A 338 5.42 4.62 16.09
C ILE A 338 6.89 4.29 15.85
N GLY A 339 7.37 4.54 14.64
CA GLY A 339 8.78 4.43 14.28
C GLY A 339 9.41 5.81 14.05
N PHE A 340 10.67 5.99 14.43
CA PHE A 340 11.45 7.17 14.04
C PHE A 340 12.69 6.74 13.26
N ASP A 341 12.91 7.40 12.12
CA ASP A 341 14.19 7.38 11.39
C ASP A 341 14.50 8.82 10.99
N TYR A 342 13.84 9.32 9.93
CA TYR A 342 13.88 10.73 9.54
C TYR A 342 12.58 11.50 9.83
N ALA A 343 11.45 10.79 9.82
CA ALA A 343 10.12 11.31 10.12
C ALA A 343 9.35 10.25 10.91
N PRO A 344 8.34 10.63 11.72
CA PRO A 344 7.50 9.67 12.41
C PRO A 344 6.76 8.79 11.40
N ALA A 345 7.02 7.49 11.43
CA ALA A 345 6.23 6.48 10.76
C ALA A 345 5.13 6.03 11.72
N LEU A 346 3.90 6.45 11.43
CA LEU A 346 2.73 6.10 12.23
C LEU A 346 1.91 5.05 11.51
N THR A 347 1.52 3.99 12.23
CA THR A 347 0.62 2.97 11.66
C THR A 347 -0.38 2.52 12.70
N GLY A 348 -1.64 2.89 12.48
CA GLY A 348 -2.76 2.55 13.33
C GLY A 348 -3.55 1.37 12.79
N LEU A 349 -3.82 0.40 13.65
CA LEU A 349 -4.70 -0.73 13.38
C LEU A 349 -5.99 -0.63 14.21
N PRO A 350 -7.17 -0.65 13.56
CA PRO A 350 -8.44 -0.70 14.28
C PRO A 350 -8.70 -2.06 14.92
N ILE A 351 -8.17 -3.13 14.32
CA ILE A 351 -8.25 -4.51 14.79
C ILE A 351 -6.88 -5.14 14.59
N PHE A 352 -6.41 -5.89 15.58
CA PHE A 352 -5.13 -6.60 15.52
C PHE A 352 -5.18 -7.86 16.37
N SER A 353 -4.35 -8.85 16.04
CA SER A 353 -4.02 -9.97 16.92
C SER A 353 -2.59 -9.83 17.46
N PRO A 354 -2.28 -10.37 18.66
CA PRO A 354 -0.92 -10.36 19.19
C PRO A 354 0.09 -11.00 18.23
N SER A 355 -0.28 -12.12 17.59
CA SER A 355 0.55 -12.82 16.61
C SER A 355 0.86 -11.95 15.38
N ALA A 356 -0.14 -11.20 14.89
CA ALA A 356 0.08 -10.27 13.78
C ALA A 356 1.06 -9.15 14.16
N VAL A 357 0.90 -8.57 15.35
CA VAL A 357 1.83 -7.54 15.85
C VAL A 357 3.24 -8.08 15.99
N VAL A 358 3.41 -9.25 16.60
CA VAL A 358 4.73 -9.89 16.76
C VAL A 358 5.37 -10.16 15.41
N GLN A 359 4.61 -10.71 14.46
CA GLN A 359 5.11 -10.94 13.11
C GLN A 359 5.52 -9.64 12.40
N SER A 360 4.67 -8.61 12.38
CA SER A 360 4.97 -7.33 11.74
C SER A 360 6.22 -6.69 12.37
N LEU A 361 6.38 -6.79 13.69
CA LEU A 361 7.59 -6.32 14.38
C LEU A 361 8.81 -7.15 13.99
N LYS A 362 8.72 -8.48 13.87
CA LYS A 362 9.84 -9.31 13.39
C LYS A 362 10.27 -8.89 11.98
N ASP A 363 9.32 -8.72 11.07
CA ASP A 363 9.59 -8.35 9.68
C ASP A 363 10.28 -6.98 9.58
N VAL A 364 9.81 -6.00 10.35
CA VAL A 364 10.36 -4.63 10.34
C VAL A 364 11.67 -4.52 11.12
N LEU A 365 11.70 -5.05 12.33
CA LEU A 365 12.82 -4.86 13.25
C LEU A 365 14.00 -5.76 12.92
N SER A 366 13.81 -6.93 12.28
CA SER A 366 14.94 -7.76 11.82
C SER A 366 15.81 -7.01 10.81
N ILE A 367 15.19 -6.25 9.93
CA ILE A 367 15.88 -5.43 8.94
C ILE A 367 16.63 -4.27 9.63
N LEU A 368 16.00 -3.61 10.60
CA LEU A 368 16.62 -2.57 11.41
C LEU A 368 17.71 -3.09 12.35
N ALA A 369 17.62 -4.33 12.81
CA ALA A 369 18.67 -4.95 13.60
C ALA A 369 19.86 -5.37 12.71
N GLY A 370 19.59 -5.66 11.43
CA GLY A 370 20.59 -5.95 10.41
C GLY A 370 21.51 -4.76 10.12
N GLN A 371 22.63 -5.03 9.43
CA GLN A 371 23.63 -4.01 9.10
C GLN A 371 23.38 -3.32 7.74
N ASN A 372 22.19 -3.43 7.14
CA ASN A 372 21.94 -2.82 5.84
C ASN A 372 21.89 -1.28 5.99
N PRO A 373 22.90 -0.53 5.51
CA PRO A 373 22.94 0.92 5.68
C PRO A 373 22.00 1.65 4.70
N HIS A 374 21.45 0.93 3.71
CA HIS A 374 20.59 1.49 2.67
C HIS A 374 19.11 1.37 2.99
N PHE A 375 18.73 0.53 3.96
CA PHE A 375 17.34 0.42 4.37
C PHE A 375 16.95 1.63 5.23
N LYS A 376 15.88 2.32 4.81
CA LYS A 376 15.28 3.43 5.54
C LYS A 376 13.89 3.07 5.99
N MET A 377 13.53 3.45 7.20
CA MET A 377 12.16 3.29 7.70
C MET A 377 11.28 4.38 7.07
N THR A 378 10.62 4.05 5.96
CA THR A 378 9.62 4.94 5.37
C THR A 378 8.26 4.67 6.02
N GLY A 379 7.33 5.63 5.91
CA GLY A 379 5.94 5.41 6.35
C GLY A 379 5.36 4.15 5.70
N MET A 380 5.65 3.91 4.42
CA MET A 380 5.19 2.73 3.69
C MET A 380 5.69 1.40 4.27
N VAL A 381 6.91 1.33 4.85
CA VAL A 381 7.40 0.09 5.48
C VAL A 381 6.48 -0.34 6.60
N SER A 382 6.21 0.57 7.55
CA SER A 382 5.31 0.28 8.68
C SER A 382 3.89 -0.04 8.22
N HIS A 383 3.33 0.71 7.27
CA HIS A 383 2.01 0.41 6.72
C HIS A 383 1.97 -0.97 6.06
N SER A 384 2.98 -1.31 5.25
CA SER A 384 3.02 -2.59 4.55
C SER A 384 3.15 -3.77 5.52
N ALA A 385 3.94 -3.59 6.58
CA ALA A 385 4.16 -4.63 7.58
C ALA A 385 2.96 -4.92 8.44
N PHE A 386 2.22 -3.88 8.84
CA PHE A 386 1.06 -4.04 9.71
C PHE A 386 -0.25 -4.24 8.94
N ALA A 387 -0.27 -4.06 7.62
CA ALA A 387 -1.45 -4.30 6.79
C ALA A 387 -1.81 -5.78 6.65
N SER A 388 -0.90 -6.70 6.99
CA SER A 388 -1.03 -8.12 6.67
C SER A 388 -0.14 -9.00 7.53
N THR A 389 -0.58 -10.22 7.77
CA THR A 389 0.27 -11.33 8.20
C THR A 389 0.72 -12.16 6.99
N ARG A 390 1.81 -12.91 7.14
CA ARG A 390 2.26 -13.90 6.13
C ARG A 390 2.45 -15.26 6.78
N SER A 391 2.08 -16.33 6.10
CA SER A 391 2.48 -17.66 6.59
C SER A 391 3.99 -17.84 6.41
N ALA A 392 4.62 -18.63 7.27
CA ALA A 392 6.05 -18.92 7.15
C ALA A 392 6.37 -19.49 5.75
N GLY A 393 7.42 -18.98 5.12
CA GLY A 393 7.85 -19.38 3.77
C GLY A 393 7.02 -18.81 2.61
N VAL A 394 5.94 -18.07 2.88
CA VAL A 394 5.20 -17.36 1.82
C VAL A 394 5.96 -16.08 1.46
N PRO A 395 6.24 -15.84 0.16
CA PRO A 395 6.91 -14.63 -0.28
C PRO A 395 6.13 -13.37 0.09
N TRP A 396 6.83 -12.25 0.26
CA TRP A 396 6.20 -10.98 0.63
C TRP A 396 5.05 -10.60 -0.31
N SER A 397 5.22 -10.80 -1.62
CA SER A 397 4.22 -10.46 -2.64
C SER A 397 2.98 -11.36 -2.67
N GLN A 398 3.00 -12.51 -1.98
CA GLN A 398 1.91 -13.49 -2.01
C GLN A 398 1.05 -13.47 -0.74
N ARG A 399 1.16 -12.42 0.07
CA ARG A 399 0.39 -12.28 1.31
C ARG A 399 -1.02 -11.72 1.08
N ARG A 400 -1.92 -12.03 2.00
CA ARG A 400 -3.24 -11.40 2.10
C ARG A 400 -3.13 -10.05 2.79
N VAL A 401 -3.73 -9.00 2.24
CA VAL A 401 -3.74 -7.65 2.80
C VAL A 401 -5.17 -7.31 3.24
N PRO A 402 -5.62 -7.71 4.43
CA PRO A 402 -7.01 -7.53 4.84
C PRO A 402 -7.45 -6.06 5.02
N CYS A 403 -6.52 -5.11 5.17
CA CYS A 403 -6.88 -3.72 5.42
C CYS A 403 -5.81 -2.71 4.94
N ILE A 404 -6.21 -1.45 4.88
CA ILE A 404 -5.30 -0.31 4.78
C ILE A 404 -5.12 0.25 6.20
N PRO A 405 -3.91 0.20 6.78
CA PRO A 405 -3.67 0.80 8.09
C PRO A 405 -3.85 2.32 8.06
N ALA A 406 -4.25 2.89 9.18
CA ALA A 406 -4.43 4.34 9.31
C ALA A 406 -3.07 5.04 9.52
N ALA A 407 -2.84 6.11 8.77
CA ALA A 407 -1.63 6.95 8.87
C ALA A 407 -1.74 8.07 9.93
N THR A 408 -2.72 8.00 10.83
CA THR A 408 -3.06 9.11 11.73
C THR A 408 -2.83 8.75 13.18
N LEU A 409 -2.36 9.73 13.97
CA LEU A 409 -2.49 9.66 15.42
C LEU A 409 -3.97 9.51 15.79
N PRO A 410 -4.29 8.77 16.86
CA PRO A 410 -5.65 8.75 17.41
C PRO A 410 -5.96 10.14 17.95
N THR A 411 -6.44 11.05 17.11
CA THR A 411 -6.71 12.43 17.53
C THR A 411 -7.96 12.51 18.39
N GLU A 412 -8.89 11.55 18.31
CA GLU A 412 -10.14 11.58 19.07
C GLU A 412 -10.74 10.18 19.30
N SER A 413 -9.94 9.16 19.66
CA SER A 413 -10.54 7.91 20.16
C SER A 413 -11.17 8.19 21.53
N ARG A 414 -12.43 8.66 21.52
CA ARG A 414 -13.20 8.99 22.73
C ARG A 414 -13.58 7.78 23.58
N SER A 415 -13.15 6.57 23.22
CA SER A 415 -13.44 5.37 24.01
C SER A 415 -12.40 4.27 23.82
N GLY A 416 -11.71 3.94 24.91
CA GLY A 416 -11.01 2.68 25.08
C GLY A 416 -9.49 2.75 25.10
N ARG A 417 -8.91 1.67 25.61
CA ARG A 417 -7.46 1.44 25.66
C ARG A 417 -6.89 1.30 24.24
N THR A 418 -5.82 2.03 23.97
CA THR A 418 -4.98 1.87 22.78
C THR A 418 -3.63 1.32 23.21
N TRP A 419 -3.17 0.29 22.51
CA TRP A 419 -1.85 -0.27 22.64
C TRP A 419 -0.90 0.44 21.68
N VAL A 420 0.34 0.67 22.12
CA VAL A 420 1.35 1.38 21.34
C VAL A 420 2.65 0.60 21.42
N PHE A 421 3.26 0.33 20.28
CA PHE A 421 4.67 -0.03 20.20
C PHE A 421 5.45 1.14 19.63
N VAL A 422 6.59 1.43 20.22
CA VAL A 422 7.36 2.60 19.82
C VAL A 422 8.82 2.26 19.72
N LEU A 423 9.41 2.61 18.59
CA LEU A 423 10.83 2.60 18.35
C LEU A 423 11.38 3.98 18.73
N GLN A 424 12.43 4.05 19.56
CA GLN A 424 13.20 5.25 19.89
C GLN A 424 12.42 6.36 20.60
N TRP A 425 12.02 6.12 21.86
CA TRP A 425 11.25 7.07 22.68
C TRP A 425 12.07 7.66 23.83
N ASP A 426 12.55 8.91 23.69
CA ASP A 426 13.38 9.58 24.72
C ASP A 426 12.64 9.86 26.05
N MET A 427 11.30 10.02 26.05
CA MET A 427 10.53 10.30 27.28
C MET A 427 10.39 9.15 28.29
N PHE A 428 10.86 7.92 28.00
CA PHE A 428 10.85 6.80 28.96
C PHE A 428 12.22 6.51 29.59
N GLY A 429 13.18 7.44 29.45
CA GLY A 429 14.58 7.19 29.81
C GLY A 429 15.32 6.51 28.66
N LYS A 430 16.52 5.97 28.92
CA LYS A 430 17.43 5.39 27.90
C LYS A 430 16.87 4.15 27.14
N GLY A 431 15.56 3.92 27.14
CA GLY A 431 14.90 2.83 26.44
C GLY A 431 14.80 3.10 24.94
N LYS A 432 15.29 2.15 24.14
CA LYS A 432 15.37 2.25 22.68
C LYS A 432 14.08 1.82 21.97
N TYR A 433 13.16 1.14 22.65
CA TYR A 433 11.81 0.81 22.20
C TYR A 433 10.96 0.36 23.40
N GLY A 434 9.64 0.21 23.22
CA GLY A 434 8.79 -0.36 24.26
C GLY A 434 7.32 -0.51 23.86
N PHE A 435 6.61 -1.35 24.61
CA PHE A 435 5.15 -1.42 24.54
C PHE A 435 4.56 -0.52 25.61
N ALA A 436 3.43 0.10 25.30
CA ALA A 436 2.65 0.85 26.27
C ALA A 436 1.16 0.67 26.02
N SER A 437 0.36 0.76 27.06
CA SER A 437 -1.08 0.96 26.94
C SER A 437 -1.44 2.36 27.41
N ARG A 438 -2.39 3.00 26.73
CA ARG A 438 -2.94 4.29 27.16
C ARG A 438 -4.45 4.25 27.10
N ASP A 439 -5.08 4.62 28.22
CA ASP A 439 -6.49 4.97 28.22
C ASP A 439 -6.63 6.47 27.92
N TRP A 440 -7.20 6.78 26.75
CA TRP A 440 -7.34 8.14 26.28
C TRP A 440 -8.49 8.89 26.96
N VAL A 441 -9.44 8.17 27.58
CA VAL A 441 -10.62 8.78 28.22
C VAL A 441 -10.23 9.49 29.51
N GLU A 442 -9.28 8.92 30.27
CA GLU A 442 -8.95 9.39 31.61
C GLU A 442 -7.74 10.35 31.66
N GLY A 443 -7.18 10.71 30.51
CA GLY A 443 -5.90 11.44 30.48
C GLY A 443 -4.76 10.65 31.15
N GLY A 444 -4.91 9.33 31.24
CA GLY A 444 -4.00 8.44 31.95
C GLY A 444 -2.59 8.50 31.38
N LYS A 445 -1.60 8.40 32.27
CA LYS A 445 -0.20 8.20 31.87
C LYS A 445 -0.09 6.84 31.15
N PRO A 446 0.70 6.75 30.06
CA PRO A 446 0.96 5.45 29.44
C PRO A 446 1.56 4.48 30.45
N THR A 447 1.02 3.26 30.51
CA THR A 447 1.59 2.17 31.32
C THR A 447 2.58 1.41 30.45
N PRO A 448 3.88 1.37 30.80
CA PRO A 448 4.89 0.67 30.01
C PRO A 448 4.85 -0.85 30.24
N TYR A 449 5.20 -1.60 29.21
CA TYR A 449 5.33 -3.06 29.21
C TYR A 449 6.57 -3.46 28.41
N ASP A 450 7.20 -4.56 28.80
CA ASP A 450 8.08 -5.31 27.91
C ASP A 450 7.24 -6.21 26.97
N LEU A 451 7.90 -7.00 26.12
CA LEU A 451 7.19 -7.89 25.20
C LEU A 451 6.30 -8.90 25.94
N ARG A 452 6.82 -9.53 27.00
CA ARG A 452 6.07 -10.57 27.74
C ARG A 452 4.90 -9.98 28.51
N GLY A 453 5.09 -8.86 29.20
CA GLY A 453 4.01 -8.14 29.89
C GLY A 453 2.94 -7.62 28.93
N PHE A 454 3.31 -7.20 27.72
CA PHE A 454 2.33 -6.90 26.66
C PHE A 454 1.51 -8.13 26.30
N LEU A 455 2.14 -9.28 26.03
CA LEU A 455 1.46 -10.52 25.65
C LEU A 455 0.59 -11.09 26.78
N GLU A 456 1.05 -11.03 28.02
CA GLU A 456 0.27 -11.40 29.20
C GLU A 456 -0.98 -10.52 29.33
N ALA A 457 -0.84 -9.20 29.12
CA ALA A 457 -1.98 -8.30 29.14
C ALA A 457 -2.96 -8.57 27.98
N MET A 458 -2.46 -8.92 26.78
CA MET A 458 -3.30 -9.36 25.66
C MET A 458 -4.10 -10.62 26.01
N GLN A 459 -3.46 -11.59 26.67
CA GLN A 459 -4.11 -12.83 27.09
C GLN A 459 -5.17 -12.58 28.17
N GLN A 460 -4.92 -11.66 29.11
CA GLN A 460 -5.91 -11.21 30.10
C GLN A 460 -7.11 -10.50 29.45
N GLU A 461 -6.91 -9.86 28.29
CA GLU A 461 -7.97 -9.30 27.45
C GLU A 461 -8.71 -10.37 26.61
N GLY A 462 -8.37 -11.66 26.76
CA GLY A 462 -9.01 -12.77 26.07
C GLY A 462 -8.50 -13.02 24.65
N ARG A 463 -7.36 -12.44 24.26
CA ARG A 463 -6.75 -12.65 22.95
C ARG A 463 -5.92 -13.94 22.92
N GLU A 464 -5.74 -14.49 21.72
CA GLU A 464 -4.94 -15.69 21.49
C GLU A 464 -3.47 -15.51 21.91
N SER A 465 -2.88 -16.60 22.43
CA SER A 465 -1.46 -16.65 22.76
C SER A 465 -0.60 -16.70 21.51
N VAL A 466 0.57 -16.04 21.56
CA VAL A 466 1.58 -16.11 20.49
C VAL A 466 2.47 -17.34 20.69
N PRO A 467 2.87 -18.06 19.62
CA PRO A 467 3.83 -19.16 19.73
C PRO A 467 5.15 -18.71 20.37
N GLU A 468 5.65 -19.48 21.36
CA GLU A 468 6.88 -19.12 22.10
C GLU A 468 8.10 -18.99 21.17
N SER A 469 8.15 -19.71 20.05
CA SER A 469 9.19 -19.58 19.03
C SER A 469 9.22 -18.18 18.41
N ASP A 470 8.04 -17.59 18.15
CA ASP A 470 7.95 -16.24 17.59
C ASP A 470 8.31 -15.17 18.62
N VAL A 471 7.92 -15.40 19.88
CA VAL A 471 8.31 -14.53 21.01
C VAL A 471 9.82 -14.52 21.17
N GLY A 472 10.46 -15.70 21.25
CA GLY A 472 11.90 -15.82 21.41
C GLY A 472 12.69 -15.19 20.25
N GLU A 473 12.23 -15.36 19.01
CA GLU A 473 12.87 -14.72 17.84
C GLU A 473 12.76 -13.19 17.90
N LEU A 474 11.61 -12.65 18.32
CA LEU A 474 11.46 -11.21 18.49
C LEU A 474 12.35 -10.68 19.63
N GLU A 475 12.46 -11.39 20.76
CA GLU A 475 13.39 -11.03 21.85
C GLU A 475 14.86 -10.99 21.37
N GLU A 476 15.27 -11.93 20.52
CA GLU A 476 16.61 -11.91 19.92
C GLU A 476 16.80 -10.71 18.99
N ILE A 477 15.81 -10.38 18.15
CA ILE A 477 15.84 -9.19 17.28
C ILE A 477 15.97 -7.92 18.11
N LEU A 478 15.17 -7.79 19.17
CA LEU A 478 15.17 -6.66 20.10
C LEU A 478 16.54 -6.52 20.81
N THR A 479 17.13 -7.64 21.23
CA THR A 479 18.50 -7.66 21.81
C THR A 479 19.56 -7.19 20.80
N ARG A 480 19.49 -7.66 19.55
CA ARG A 480 20.42 -7.22 18.48
C ARG A 480 20.26 -5.73 18.17
N LEU A 481 19.03 -5.22 18.20
CA LEU A 481 18.75 -3.80 18.02
C LEU A 481 19.38 -2.98 19.15
N ASP A 482 19.30 -3.44 20.40
CA ASP A 482 19.97 -2.81 21.53
C ASP A 482 21.48 -2.72 21.33
N GLN A 483 22.10 -3.84 20.96
CA GLN A 483 23.55 -3.89 20.68
C GLN A 483 23.95 -2.98 19.51
N ARG A 484 23.11 -2.86 18.48
CA ARG A 484 23.35 -1.94 17.34
C ARG A 484 23.37 -0.50 17.81
N VAL A 485 22.38 -0.08 18.61
CA VAL A 485 22.32 1.31 19.11
C VAL A 485 23.52 1.61 20.00
N GLU A 486 23.93 0.69 20.87
CA GLU A 486 25.13 0.87 21.71
C GLU A 486 26.39 1.09 20.88
N ARG A 487 26.60 0.28 19.84
CA ARG A 487 27.72 0.46 18.90
C ARG A 487 27.67 1.81 18.20
N MET A 488 26.49 2.24 17.73
CA MET A 488 26.33 3.56 17.09
C MET A 488 26.61 4.71 18.07
N THR A 489 26.18 4.61 19.32
CA THR A 489 26.47 5.61 20.37
C THR A 489 27.95 5.68 20.68
N GLN A 490 28.63 4.52 20.80
CA GLN A 490 30.08 4.44 20.99
C GLN A 490 30.83 5.06 19.80
N GLN A 491 30.49 4.66 18.57
CA GLN A 491 31.12 5.17 17.36
C GLN A 491 30.93 6.69 17.21
N LYS A 492 29.71 7.23 17.44
CA LYS A 492 29.48 8.68 17.43
C LYS A 492 30.31 9.40 18.49
N GLY A 493 30.47 8.80 19.67
CA GLY A 493 31.35 9.32 20.71
C GLY A 493 32.80 9.37 20.24
N GLU A 494 33.31 8.28 19.68
CA GLU A 494 34.67 8.19 19.13
C GLU A 494 34.91 9.17 17.98
N ASP A 495 33.99 9.25 17.02
CA ASP A 495 34.06 10.18 15.88
C ASP A 495 34.04 11.64 16.36
N PHE A 496 33.23 11.94 17.38
CA PHE A 496 33.22 13.25 18.03
C PHE A 496 34.58 13.58 18.67
N PHE A 497 35.17 12.66 19.45
CA PHE A 497 36.50 12.86 20.04
C PHE A 497 37.60 13.02 18.98
N ARG A 498 37.56 12.20 17.92
CA ARG A 498 38.49 12.32 16.77
C ARG A 498 38.35 13.67 16.07
N SER A 499 37.13 14.17 15.90
CA SER A 499 36.89 15.48 15.28
C SER A 499 37.44 16.66 16.11
N MET A 500 37.61 16.46 17.43
CA MET A 500 38.22 17.45 18.34
C MET A 500 39.75 17.37 18.40
N GLY A 501 40.39 16.45 17.67
CA GLY A 501 41.84 16.31 17.64
C GLY A 501 42.48 15.87 18.97
N MET A 502 41.70 15.19 19.82
CA MET A 502 42.17 14.59 21.08
C MET A 502 42.73 13.18 20.88
#